data_AF-A0AAV0YC37-F1
#
_entry.id   AF-A0AAV0YC37-F1
#
_cell.length_a   1.000
_cell.length_b   1.000
_cell.length_c   1.000
_cell.angle_alpha   90.00
_cell.angle_beta   90.00
_cell.angle_gamma   90.00
#
_symmetry.space_group_name_H-M   'P 1'
#
loop_
_entity.id
_entity.type
_entity.pdbx_description
1 polymer ?
#
loop_
_entity_poly.entity_id
_entity_poly.type
_entity_poly.pdbx_seq_one_letter_code
_entity_poly.pdbx_strand_id
1 'polypeptide(L)'
;MRSHKKTLILNGNISYQCKFKGKTYIVSQTCPFDSVVDAIAVSYTDNVNYKTYIDNTKNKFLQFAKNLALYGGTKSLYEERVLLMLFFDKLEVYSNVFTINAECNITKIIQCYLKNDPSATQNIDCHKCGKTTLNSPTVILPITQDLQSLQSSLLDYTKGEKIMCRKCEGFKHSVRILGPHLFIETDINNIQIKLDEIPTLLCEK
;
A
#
# COMPACT_ATOMS: atom_id res chain seq x y z
N MET A 1 23.50 24.04 11.37
CA MET A 1 22.18 24.64 11.04
C MET A 1 21.60 23.89 9.83
N ARG A 2 20.75 22.86 10.03
CA ARG A 2 20.09 22.08 8.96
C ARG A 2 18.60 21.96 9.28
N SER A 3 17.85 23.00 8.90
CA SER A 3 16.40 22.99 9.00
C SER A 3 15.83 22.27 7.77
N HIS A 4 15.36 21.03 7.93
CA HIS A 4 14.74 20.22 6.87
C HIS A 4 13.30 20.67 6.54
N LYS A 5 13.05 21.98 6.44
CA LYS A 5 11.71 22.58 6.24
C LYS A 5 10.99 22.21 4.92
N LYS A 6 11.53 21.31 4.10
CA LYS A 6 10.98 20.92 2.79
C LYS A 6 10.65 19.43 2.66
N THR A 7 10.85 18.62 3.69
CA THR A 7 10.64 17.17 3.60
C THR A 7 9.94 16.69 4.86
N LEU A 8 8.80 16.00 4.71
CA LEU A 8 8.01 15.48 5.82
C LEU A 8 8.80 14.42 6.60
N ILE A 9 9.38 13.45 5.89
CA ILE A 9 10.17 12.34 6.44
C ILE A 9 11.49 12.15 5.69
N LEU A 10 12.59 11.90 6.42
CA LEU A 10 13.88 11.62 5.80
C LEU A 10 13.96 10.16 5.36
N ASN A 11 14.39 9.97 4.12
CA ASN A 11 14.64 8.64 3.57
C ASN A 11 15.65 7.86 4.42
N GLY A 12 15.41 6.55 4.57
CA GLY A 12 16.23 5.60 5.31
C GLY A 12 17.72 5.74 5.03
N ASN A 13 18.10 5.83 3.76
CA ASN A 13 19.50 5.88 3.31
C ASN A 13 20.28 7.10 3.82
N ILE A 14 19.57 8.19 4.19
CA ILE A 14 20.16 9.43 4.71
C ILE A 14 19.67 9.79 6.11
N SER A 15 18.78 8.96 6.69
CA SER A 15 18.22 9.16 8.01
C SER A 15 19.19 8.69 9.09
N TYR A 16 19.04 9.23 10.30
CA TYR A 16 19.85 8.82 11.42
C TYR A 16 19.53 7.39 11.86
N GLN A 17 20.54 6.67 12.34
CA GLN A 17 20.34 5.40 13.01
C GLN A 17 19.36 5.55 14.19
N CYS A 18 18.46 4.59 14.32
CA CYS A 18 17.44 4.59 15.36
C CYS A 18 17.90 3.69 16.52
N LYS A 19 17.94 4.24 17.75
CA LYS A 19 18.23 3.45 18.95
C LYS A 19 16.91 3.09 19.64
N PHE A 20 16.59 1.80 19.67
CA PHE A 20 15.35 1.30 20.25
C PHE A 20 15.62 0.07 21.13
N LYS A 21 15.19 0.13 22.40
CA LYS A 21 15.35 -0.95 23.40
C LYS A 21 16.79 -1.51 23.48
N GLY A 22 17.78 -0.62 23.54
CA GLY A 22 19.20 -1.00 23.65
C GLY A 22 19.83 -1.55 22.36
N LYS A 23 19.07 -1.59 21.26
CA LYS A 23 19.54 -2.00 19.93
C LYS A 23 19.59 -0.81 19.00
N THR A 24 20.53 -0.82 18.07
CA THR A 24 20.65 0.17 17.00
C THR A 24 20.11 -0.43 15.72
N TYR A 25 19.23 0.29 15.04
CA TYR A 25 18.64 -0.09 13.76
C TYR A 25 19.04 0.93 12.70
N ILE A 26 19.57 0.43 11.58
CA ILE A 26 19.87 1.19 10.38
C ILE A 26 18.91 0.70 9.31
N VAL A 27 18.04 1.59 8.85
CA VAL A 27 17.01 1.25 7.87
C VAL A 27 17.36 1.89 6.54
N SER A 28 17.32 1.11 5.47
CA SER A 28 17.69 1.54 4.12
C SER A 28 16.59 1.22 3.11
N GLN A 29 16.65 1.87 1.94
CA GLN A 29 15.77 1.63 0.79
C GLN A 29 14.27 1.84 1.08
N THR A 30 13.95 2.82 1.93
CA THR A 30 12.58 3.07 2.42
C THR A 30 11.69 3.86 1.47
N CYS A 31 12.15 4.20 0.27
CA CYS A 31 11.39 5.05 -0.66
C CYS A 31 9.93 4.60 -0.85
N PRO A 32 9.63 3.31 -1.12
CA PRO A 32 8.25 2.86 -1.30
C PRO A 32 7.38 3.11 -0.07
N PHE A 33 7.94 2.87 1.13
CA PHE A 33 7.24 3.11 2.39
C PHE A 33 6.98 4.60 2.59
N ASP A 34 8.04 5.42 2.51
CA ASP A 34 7.98 6.86 2.77
C ASP A 34 7.01 7.54 1.78
N SER A 35 7.03 7.16 0.50
CA SER A 35 6.12 7.71 -0.52
C SER A 35 4.64 7.45 -0.21
N VAL A 36 4.28 6.25 0.25
CA VAL A 36 2.88 5.95 0.60
C VAL A 36 2.47 6.71 1.87
N VAL A 37 3.35 6.79 2.87
CA VAL A 37 3.08 7.56 4.09
C VAL A 37 2.89 9.04 3.78
N ASP A 38 3.75 9.64 2.96
CA ASP A 38 3.65 11.05 2.58
C ASP A 38 2.34 11.33 1.85
N ALA A 39 1.94 10.47 0.90
CA ALA A 39 0.65 10.60 0.20
C ALA A 39 -0.54 10.56 1.18
N ILE A 40 -0.51 9.67 2.17
CA ILE A 40 -1.56 9.58 3.20
C ILE A 40 -1.54 10.79 4.12
N ALA A 41 -0.36 11.27 4.53
CA ALA A 41 -0.19 12.43 5.41
C ALA A 41 -0.74 13.71 4.78
N VAL A 42 -0.46 13.92 3.48
CA VAL A 42 -1.03 15.02 2.69
C VAL A 42 -2.55 14.87 2.58
N SER A 43 -3.03 13.69 2.17
CA SER A 43 -4.48 13.41 2.05
C SER A 43 -5.25 13.62 3.36
N TYR A 44 -4.64 13.25 4.50
CA TYR A 44 -5.18 13.47 5.83
C TYR A 44 -5.33 14.96 6.18
N THR A 45 -4.45 15.81 5.65
CA THR A 45 -4.49 17.25 5.86
C THR A 45 -5.53 17.92 4.95
N ASP A 46 -5.63 17.45 3.70
CA ASP A 46 -6.41 18.11 2.66
C ASP A 46 -7.89 17.68 2.60
N ASN A 47 -8.23 16.51 3.14
CA ASN A 47 -9.59 15.96 3.04
C ASN A 47 -10.20 15.66 4.43
N VAL A 48 -11.22 16.41 4.82
CA VAL A 48 -11.89 16.31 6.14
C VAL A 48 -12.55 14.94 6.36
N ASN A 49 -13.14 14.34 5.33
CA ASN A 49 -13.77 13.02 5.44
C ASN A 49 -12.71 11.94 5.66
N TYR A 50 -11.60 12.01 4.91
CA TYR A 50 -10.49 11.08 5.05
C TYR A 50 -9.76 11.25 6.39
N LYS A 51 -9.59 12.49 6.85
CA LYS A 51 -9.12 12.83 8.19
C LYS A 51 -9.96 12.13 9.25
N THR A 52 -11.29 12.29 9.19
CA THR A 52 -12.23 11.67 10.13
C THR A 52 -12.10 10.14 10.12
N TYR A 53 -11.96 9.53 8.95
CA TYR A 53 -11.73 8.09 8.84
C TYR A 53 -10.42 7.66 9.52
N ILE A 54 -9.29 8.32 9.21
CA ILE A 54 -8.00 8.00 9.82
C ILE A 54 -8.00 8.27 11.33
N ASP A 55 -8.68 9.31 11.80
CA ASP A 55 -8.79 9.61 13.23
C ASP A 55 -9.44 8.48 14.03
N ASN A 56 -10.27 7.66 13.38
CA ASN A 56 -11.00 6.54 13.98
C ASN A 56 -10.41 5.15 13.66
N THR A 57 -9.35 5.05 12.85
CA THR A 57 -8.76 3.75 12.48
C THR A 57 -7.87 3.18 13.58
N LYS A 58 -7.79 1.85 13.64
CA LYS A 58 -6.82 1.10 14.47
C LYS A 58 -5.57 0.69 13.67
N ASN A 59 -5.52 1.02 12.38
CA ASN A 59 -4.41 0.68 11.52
C ASN A 59 -3.16 1.49 11.90
N LYS A 60 -2.12 0.81 12.39
CA LYS A 60 -0.87 1.45 12.85
C LYS A 60 -0.13 2.21 11.76
N PHE A 61 -0.25 1.80 10.50
CA PHE A 61 0.38 2.49 9.38
C PHE A 61 -0.36 3.80 9.03
N LEU A 62 -1.69 3.79 9.06
CA LEU A 62 -2.48 5.03 8.92
C LEU A 62 -2.26 5.98 10.11
N GLN A 63 -2.16 5.45 11.32
CA GLN A 63 -1.82 6.25 12.52
C GLN A 63 -0.42 6.86 12.42
N PHE A 64 0.55 6.11 11.88
CA PHE A 64 1.90 6.62 11.61
C PHE A 64 1.87 7.80 10.64
N ALA A 65 1.13 7.69 9.52
CA ALA A 65 0.98 8.79 8.56
C ALA A 65 0.27 10.00 9.16
N LYS A 66 -0.75 9.79 10.00
CA LYS A 66 -1.37 10.86 10.79
C LYS A 66 -0.36 11.55 11.72
N ASN A 67 0.45 10.78 12.46
CA ASN A 67 1.47 11.34 13.35
C ASN A 67 2.52 12.14 12.58
N LEU A 68 2.92 11.67 11.40
CA LEU A 68 3.79 12.42 10.50
C LEU A 68 3.16 13.75 10.06
N ALA A 69 1.89 13.74 9.66
CA ALA A 69 1.17 14.96 9.24
C ALA A 69 1.08 16.00 10.37
N LEU A 70 0.84 15.55 11.61
CA LEU A 70 0.64 16.44 12.76
C LEU A 70 1.95 16.96 13.36
N TYR A 71 2.99 16.14 13.38
CA TYR A 71 4.19 16.42 14.19
C TYR A 71 5.50 16.44 13.38
N GLY A 72 5.46 16.03 12.10
CA GLY A 72 6.64 15.88 11.26
C GLY A 72 7.56 14.74 11.72
N GLY A 73 8.76 14.68 11.14
CA GLY A 73 9.77 13.67 11.46
C GLY A 73 10.40 13.83 12.84
N THR A 74 9.75 13.31 13.88
CA THR A 74 10.27 13.27 15.26
C THR A 74 11.07 12.00 15.54
N LYS A 75 11.86 11.98 16.62
CA LYS A 75 12.60 10.78 17.04
C LYS A 75 11.67 9.58 17.31
N SER A 76 10.55 9.81 18.01
CA SER A 76 9.56 8.76 18.29
C SER A 76 8.92 8.24 17.01
N LEU A 77 8.66 9.12 16.03
CA LEU A 77 8.19 8.69 14.71
C LEU A 77 9.21 7.74 14.06
N TYR A 78 10.50 8.04 14.07
CA TYR A 78 11.50 7.11 13.51
C TYR A 78 11.59 5.77 14.28
N GLU A 79 11.31 5.75 15.58
CA GLU A 79 11.19 4.51 16.36
C GLU A 79 9.95 3.69 15.92
N GLU A 80 8.80 4.35 15.72
CA GLU A 80 7.59 3.72 15.16
C GLU A 80 7.83 3.17 13.75
N ARG A 81 8.59 3.89 12.91
CA ARG A 81 8.96 3.43 11.57
C ARG A 81 9.74 2.13 11.62
N VAL A 82 10.73 2.04 12.52
CA VAL A 82 11.49 0.79 12.72
C VAL A 82 10.55 -0.35 13.09
N LEU A 83 9.62 -0.15 14.03
CA LEU A 83 8.65 -1.17 14.44
C LEU A 83 7.79 -1.66 13.29
N LEU A 84 7.32 -0.74 12.43
CA LEU A 84 6.57 -1.11 11.23
C LEU A 84 7.44 -1.95 10.29
N MET A 85 8.70 -1.57 10.09
CA MET A 85 9.63 -2.22 9.15
C MET A 85 10.24 -3.55 9.65
N LEU A 86 9.94 -3.98 10.88
CA LEU A 86 10.37 -5.29 11.38
C LEU A 86 9.76 -6.49 10.62
N PHE A 87 8.82 -6.26 9.70
CA PHE A 87 8.33 -7.31 8.79
C PHE A 87 9.33 -7.66 7.69
N PHE A 88 10.27 -6.77 7.37
CA PHE A 88 11.39 -7.06 6.47
C PHE A 88 12.47 -7.85 7.19
N ASP A 89 13.31 -8.54 6.41
CA ASP A 89 14.45 -9.26 6.97
C ASP A 89 15.43 -8.29 7.62
N LYS A 90 15.83 -8.64 8.83
CA LYS A 90 16.84 -7.92 9.61
C LYS A 90 18.12 -8.73 9.65
N LEU A 91 19.25 -8.04 9.49
CA LEU A 91 20.59 -8.63 9.60
C LEU A 91 21.32 -7.98 10.77
N GLU A 92 21.90 -8.79 11.65
CA GLU A 92 22.84 -8.27 12.66
C GLU A 92 24.21 -8.11 12.02
N VAL A 93 24.71 -6.88 11.95
CA VAL A 93 26.01 -6.56 11.32
C VAL A 93 27.12 -6.38 12.35
N TYR A 94 26.74 -6.05 13.59
CA TYR A 94 27.61 -5.98 14.76
C TYR A 94 26.76 -6.19 16.02
N SER A 95 27.37 -6.51 17.16
CA SER A 95 26.66 -6.74 18.42
C SER A 95 25.64 -5.63 18.71
N ASN A 96 24.35 -6.00 18.74
CA ASN A 96 23.20 -5.10 18.94
C ASN A 96 23.00 -4.01 17.85
N VAL A 97 23.60 -4.17 16.68
CA VAL A 97 23.43 -3.30 15.51
C VAL A 97 22.82 -4.10 14.37
N PHE A 98 21.61 -3.71 13.98
CA PHE A 98 20.82 -4.37 12.97
C PHE A 98 20.63 -3.47 11.76
N THR A 99 20.72 -4.05 10.57
CA THR A 99 20.30 -3.41 9.32
C THR A 99 18.96 -4.00 8.87
N ILE A 100 18.11 -3.15 8.31
CA ILE A 100 16.87 -3.54 7.64
C ILE A 100 16.92 -2.99 6.23
N ASN A 101 16.86 -3.87 5.24
CA ASN A 101 16.70 -3.49 3.85
C ASN A 101 15.20 -3.50 3.50
N ALA A 102 14.60 -2.32 3.30
CA ALA A 102 13.17 -2.16 3.01
C ALA A 102 12.86 -2.10 1.50
N GLU A 103 13.79 -2.53 0.65
CA GLU A 103 13.63 -2.57 -0.80
C GLU A 103 12.40 -3.39 -1.21
N CYS A 104 11.46 -2.74 -1.89
CA CYS A 104 10.25 -3.36 -2.43
C CYS A 104 9.58 -2.44 -3.45
N ASN A 105 8.42 -2.85 -3.98
CA ASN A 105 7.54 -1.97 -4.75
C ASN A 105 6.47 -1.32 -3.85
N ILE A 106 5.85 -0.24 -4.34
CA ILE A 106 4.78 0.48 -3.63
C ILE A 106 3.59 -0.45 -3.34
N THR A 107 3.24 -1.31 -4.31
CA THR A 107 2.15 -2.27 -4.18
C THR A 107 2.34 -3.20 -2.97
N LYS A 108 3.58 -3.64 -2.68
CA LYS A 108 3.91 -4.48 -1.52
C LYS A 108 3.62 -3.77 -0.21
N ILE A 109 3.98 -2.48 -0.10
CA ILE A 109 3.68 -1.66 1.09
C ILE A 109 2.16 -1.58 1.30
N ILE A 110 1.42 -1.23 0.25
CA ILE A 110 -0.04 -1.10 0.33
C ILE A 110 -0.69 -2.45 0.70
N GLN A 111 -0.30 -3.54 0.04
CA GLN A 111 -0.83 -4.88 0.32
C GLN A 111 -0.52 -5.36 1.74
N CYS A 112 0.65 -5.03 2.29
CA CYS A 112 1.03 -5.42 3.65
C CYS A 112 0.31 -4.59 4.71
N TYR A 113 0.25 -3.28 4.55
CA TYR A 113 -0.24 -2.38 5.60
C TYR A 113 -1.72 -2.02 5.49
N LEU A 114 -2.32 -2.08 4.30
CA LEU A 114 -3.71 -1.69 4.05
C LEU A 114 -4.62 -2.88 3.69
N LYS A 115 -4.18 -4.12 3.98
CA LYS A 115 -4.98 -5.34 3.76
C LYS A 115 -6.40 -5.27 4.35
N ASN A 116 -6.51 -4.68 5.55
CA ASN A 116 -7.76 -4.58 6.30
C ASN A 116 -8.43 -3.21 6.17
N ASP A 117 -7.80 -2.29 5.45
CA ASP A 117 -8.28 -0.96 5.14
C ASP A 117 -8.13 -0.76 3.62
N PRO A 118 -8.83 -1.58 2.80
CA PRO A 118 -8.52 -1.68 1.37
C PRO A 118 -9.09 -0.53 0.53
N SER A 119 -8.52 -0.33 -0.65
CA SER A 119 -9.09 0.58 -1.67
C SER A 119 -10.43 0.11 -2.23
N ALA A 120 -10.69 -1.20 -2.25
CA ALA A 120 -11.98 -1.73 -2.62
C ALA A 120 -12.29 -3.06 -1.93
N THR A 121 -13.58 -3.36 -1.83
CA THR A 121 -14.11 -4.60 -1.29
C THR A 121 -15.05 -5.24 -2.30
N GLN A 122 -14.77 -6.47 -2.72
CA GLN A 122 -15.61 -7.25 -3.62
C GLN A 122 -16.54 -8.15 -2.82
N ASN A 123 -17.84 -7.96 -2.96
CA ASN A 123 -18.86 -8.82 -2.39
C ASN A 123 -19.36 -9.79 -3.46
N ILE A 124 -19.25 -11.07 -3.16
CA ILE A 124 -19.64 -12.17 -4.03
C ILE A 124 -20.77 -12.92 -3.35
N ASP A 125 -21.92 -13.02 -4.03
CA ASP A 125 -23.09 -13.75 -3.56
C ASP A 125 -23.41 -14.90 -4.52
N CYS A 126 -23.28 -16.13 -4.04
CA CYS A 126 -23.69 -17.32 -4.77
C CYS A 126 -24.79 -18.05 -3.98
N HIS A 127 -25.95 -18.24 -4.60
CA HIS A 127 -27.09 -18.92 -3.97
C HIS A 127 -26.74 -20.31 -3.39
N LYS A 128 -25.78 -21.03 -4.00
CA LYS A 128 -25.37 -22.37 -3.54
C LYS A 128 -24.10 -22.37 -2.67
N CYS A 129 -23.17 -21.44 -2.87
CA CYS A 129 -21.88 -21.42 -2.16
C CYS A 129 -21.83 -20.42 -0.99
N GLY A 130 -22.88 -19.61 -0.82
CA GLY A 130 -22.93 -18.54 0.16
C GLY A 130 -22.26 -17.25 -0.30
N LYS A 131 -22.05 -16.37 0.68
CA LYS A 131 -21.48 -15.03 0.49
C LYS A 131 -20.00 -15.03 0.84
N THR A 132 -19.22 -14.26 0.10
CA THR A 132 -17.79 -14.06 0.37
C THR A 132 -17.42 -12.61 0.10
N THR A 133 -16.52 -12.09 0.92
CA THR A 133 -15.98 -10.74 0.77
C THR A 133 -14.48 -10.83 0.54
N LEU A 134 -13.98 -10.14 -0.48
CA LEU A 134 -12.56 -10.08 -0.80
C LEU A 134 -12.08 -8.62 -0.71
N ASN A 135 -10.98 -8.40 0.00
CA ASN A 135 -10.36 -7.09 0.11
C ASN A 135 -9.32 -6.91 -1.00
N SER A 136 -9.37 -5.76 -1.65
CA SER A 136 -8.41 -5.32 -2.67
C SER A 136 -7.71 -4.05 -2.19
N PRO A 137 -6.51 -4.16 -1.60
CA PRO A 137 -5.77 -2.99 -1.08
C PRO A 137 -5.48 -1.94 -2.17
N THR A 138 -5.35 -2.39 -3.41
CA THR A 138 -5.20 -1.56 -4.61
C THR A 138 -6.33 -1.84 -5.60
N VAL A 139 -6.55 -0.92 -6.53
CA VAL A 139 -7.45 -1.05 -7.67
C VAL A 139 -6.60 -0.98 -8.94
N ILE A 140 -6.80 -1.92 -9.87
CA ILE A 140 -6.09 -1.92 -11.16
C ILE A 140 -7.06 -1.42 -12.21
N LEU A 141 -6.70 -0.34 -12.91
CA LEU A 141 -7.51 0.21 -14.00
C LEU A 141 -6.66 0.39 -15.27
N PRO A 142 -7.23 0.14 -16.45
CA PRO A 142 -6.63 0.55 -17.71
C PRO A 142 -6.78 2.07 -17.85
N ILE A 143 -5.89 2.85 -17.26
CA ILE A 143 -5.98 4.31 -17.34
C ILE A 143 -5.44 4.80 -18.69
N THR A 144 -6.32 5.42 -19.47
CA THR A 144 -5.96 6.31 -20.57
C THR A 144 -5.66 7.71 -20.02
N GLN A 145 -4.89 8.52 -20.75
CA GLN A 145 -4.21 9.73 -20.24
C GLN A 145 -5.08 10.85 -19.62
N ASP A 146 -6.41 10.72 -19.54
CA ASP A 146 -7.32 11.75 -19.03
C ASP A 146 -8.14 11.34 -17.78
N LEU A 147 -8.54 12.33 -16.98
CA LEU A 147 -9.32 12.12 -15.75
C LEU A 147 -10.79 11.71 -15.98
N GLN A 148 -11.35 11.97 -17.17
CA GLN A 148 -12.74 11.57 -17.47
C GLN A 148 -12.84 10.06 -17.68
N SER A 149 -11.83 9.48 -18.31
CA SER A 149 -11.67 8.05 -18.51
C SER A 149 -11.48 7.31 -17.18
N LEU A 150 -10.85 7.96 -16.18
CA LEU A 150 -10.74 7.41 -14.83
C LEU A 150 -12.12 7.23 -14.16
N GLN A 151 -12.97 8.27 -14.20
CA GLN A 151 -14.32 8.17 -13.62
C GLN A 151 -15.13 7.05 -14.27
N SER A 152 -15.08 6.96 -15.61
CA SER A 152 -15.77 5.91 -16.36
C SER A 152 -15.23 4.52 -16.01
N SER A 153 -13.91 4.38 -15.85
CA SER A 153 -13.26 3.13 -15.47
C SER A 153 -13.63 2.70 -14.05
N LEU A 154 -13.77 3.64 -13.10
CA LEU A 154 -14.22 3.35 -11.74
C LEU A 154 -15.70 2.94 -11.68
N LEU A 155 -16.55 3.57 -12.50
CA LEU A 155 -17.95 3.17 -12.64
C LEU A 155 -18.08 1.76 -13.21
N ASP A 156 -17.27 1.41 -14.21
CA ASP A 156 -17.24 0.05 -14.75
C ASP A 156 -16.68 -0.96 -13.74
N TYR A 157 -15.58 -0.61 -13.05
CA TYR A 157 -14.98 -1.45 -12.01
C TYR A 157 -15.94 -1.82 -10.86
N THR A 158 -16.84 -0.89 -10.51
CA THR A 158 -17.84 -1.06 -9.44
C THR A 158 -19.16 -1.67 -9.94
N LYS A 159 -19.34 -1.81 -11.24
CA LYS A 159 -20.54 -2.38 -11.85
C LYS A 159 -20.75 -3.81 -11.39
N GLY A 160 -21.99 -4.11 -11.00
CA GLY A 160 -22.39 -5.46 -10.61
C GLY A 160 -22.40 -6.39 -11.82
N GLU A 161 -21.81 -7.57 -11.68
CA GLU A 161 -21.72 -8.58 -12.73
C GLU A 161 -22.35 -9.90 -12.28
N LYS A 162 -22.95 -10.62 -13.23
CA LYS A 162 -23.44 -11.98 -13.03
C LYS A 162 -22.48 -12.92 -13.76
N ILE A 163 -21.74 -13.72 -12.99
CA ILE A 163 -20.72 -14.62 -13.53
C ILE A 163 -20.97 -16.07 -13.08
N MET A 164 -20.44 -17.02 -13.83
CA MET A 164 -20.56 -18.44 -13.50
C MET A 164 -19.68 -18.79 -12.28
N CYS A 165 -20.24 -19.57 -11.37
CA CYS A 165 -19.55 -20.07 -10.19
C CYS A 165 -18.79 -21.34 -10.52
N ARG A 166 -17.45 -21.30 -10.45
CA ARG A 166 -16.59 -22.46 -10.73
C ARG A 166 -16.74 -23.63 -9.77
N LYS A 167 -17.36 -23.43 -8.59
CA LYS A 167 -17.53 -24.47 -7.56
C LYS A 167 -18.82 -25.28 -7.70
N CYS A 168 -19.91 -24.64 -8.13
CA CYS A 168 -21.25 -25.25 -8.14
C CYS A 168 -21.98 -25.13 -9.48
N GLU A 169 -21.31 -24.57 -10.48
CA GLU A 169 -21.80 -24.33 -11.85
C GLU A 169 -23.06 -23.44 -11.94
N GLY A 170 -23.55 -22.92 -10.81
CA GLY A 170 -24.59 -21.91 -10.76
C GLY A 170 -24.07 -20.50 -11.05
N PHE A 171 -24.94 -19.49 -10.98
CA PHE A 171 -24.54 -18.09 -11.09
C PHE A 171 -24.18 -17.49 -9.73
N LYS A 172 -23.23 -16.56 -9.75
CA LYS A 172 -22.92 -15.69 -8.62
C LYS A 172 -22.96 -14.23 -9.06
N HIS A 173 -23.45 -13.36 -8.18
CA HIS A 173 -23.40 -11.92 -8.36
C HIS A 173 -22.14 -11.37 -7.69
N SER A 174 -21.44 -10.48 -8.37
CA SER A 174 -20.22 -9.85 -7.89
C SER A 174 -20.36 -8.34 -8.01
N VAL A 175 -20.17 -7.63 -6.92
CA VAL A 175 -20.16 -6.16 -6.89
C VAL A 175 -18.94 -5.68 -6.12
N ARG A 176 -18.33 -4.58 -6.55
CA ARG A 176 -17.21 -3.95 -5.84
C ARG A 176 -17.66 -2.63 -5.25
N ILE A 177 -17.22 -2.37 -4.02
CA ILE A 177 -17.47 -1.14 -3.28
C ILE A 177 -16.12 -0.49 -3.02
N LEU A 178 -15.98 0.79 -3.37
CA LEU A 178 -14.77 1.55 -3.13
C LEU A 178 -14.62 1.90 -1.64
N GLY A 179 -13.37 1.90 -1.17
CA GLY A 179 -13.00 2.22 0.19
C GLY A 179 -12.82 3.73 0.43
N PRO A 180 -12.41 4.11 1.66
CA PRO A 180 -12.19 5.51 2.04
C PRO A 180 -11.00 6.19 1.34
N HIS A 181 -10.08 5.40 0.80
CA HIS A 181 -8.98 5.84 -0.07
C HIS A 181 -8.91 4.96 -1.31
N LEU A 182 -8.24 5.44 -2.36
CA LEU A 182 -8.00 4.69 -3.59
C LEU A 182 -6.52 4.75 -3.96
N PHE A 183 -5.86 3.61 -3.90
CA PHE A 183 -4.56 3.38 -4.53
C PHE A 183 -4.79 2.69 -5.87
N ILE A 184 -4.55 3.42 -6.96
CA ILE A 184 -4.80 2.94 -8.30
C ILE A 184 -3.48 2.57 -8.95
N GLU A 185 -3.35 1.29 -9.31
CA GLU A 185 -2.26 0.80 -10.14
C GLU A 185 -2.63 1.04 -11.61
N THR A 186 -1.83 1.86 -12.28
CA THR A 186 -2.01 2.15 -13.70
C THR A 186 -1.08 1.26 -14.50
N ASP A 187 -1.65 0.41 -15.33
CA ASP A 187 -0.89 -0.40 -16.26
C ASP A 187 -0.55 0.45 -17.49
N ILE A 188 0.46 1.34 -17.35
CA ILE A 188 1.00 2.10 -18.49
C ILE A 188 1.97 1.18 -19.25
N ASN A 189 1.47 0.06 -19.76
CA ASN A 189 2.22 -0.81 -20.64
C ASN A 189 1.78 -0.54 -22.08
N ASN A 190 2.37 0.49 -22.68
CA ASN A 190 2.41 0.63 -24.15
C ASN A 190 3.39 -0.37 -24.80
N ILE A 191 4.02 -1.24 -24.01
CA ILE A 191 4.91 -2.28 -24.52
C ILE A 191 4.05 -3.50 -24.81
N GLN A 192 3.74 -3.72 -26.09
CA GLN A 192 3.25 -5.02 -26.56
C GLN A 192 4.38 -6.04 -26.38
N ILE A 193 4.36 -6.78 -25.26
CA ILE A 193 5.17 -7.99 -25.12
C ILE A 193 4.48 -9.06 -25.94
N LYS A 194 5.14 -9.58 -26.98
CA LYS A 194 4.56 -10.69 -27.72
C LYS A 194 4.62 -11.95 -26.85
N LEU A 195 3.56 -12.75 -26.87
CA LEU A 195 3.42 -13.95 -26.01
C LEU A 195 4.54 -14.98 -26.23
N ASP A 196 5.16 -15.00 -27.42
CA ASP A 196 6.29 -15.85 -27.79
C ASP A 196 7.63 -15.38 -27.20
N GLU A 197 7.70 -14.17 -26.63
CA GLU A 197 8.89 -13.63 -25.96
C GLU A 197 8.92 -13.95 -24.45
N ILE A 198 7.87 -14.57 -23.91
CA ILE A 198 7.83 -15.04 -22.52
C ILE A 198 8.66 -16.33 -22.43
N PRO A 199 9.79 -16.37 -21.69
CA PRO A 199 10.62 -17.56 -21.61
C PRO A 199 9.81 -18.74 -21.06
N THR A 200 9.76 -19.84 -21.81
CA THR A 200 9.09 -21.08 -21.39
C THR A 200 9.94 -21.93 -20.44
N LEU A 201 11.22 -21.58 -20.29
CA LEU A 201 12.17 -22.20 -19.38
C LEU A 201 12.78 -21.09 -18.51
N LEU A 202 12.54 -21.16 -17.21
CA LEU A 202 13.31 -20.39 -16.23
C LEU A 202 14.71 -21.00 -16.20
N CYS A 203 15.75 -20.16 -16.34
CA CYS A 203 17.15 -20.61 -16.34
C CYS A 203 17.38 -21.70 -15.28
N GLU A 204 17.72 -22.89 -15.74
CA GLU A 204 18.17 -23.99 -14.89
C GLU A 204 19.41 -23.49 -14.12
N LYS A 205 19.38 -23.67 -12.80
CA LYS A 205 20.52 -23.40 -11.92
C LYS A 205 21.52 -24.54 -11.99
#